data_AF-A0A3B0S572-F1
#
_entry.id   AF-A0A3B0S572-F1
#
_cell.length_a   1.000
_cell.length_b   1.000
_cell.length_c   1.000
_cell.angle_alpha   90.00
_cell.angle_beta   90.00
_cell.angle_gamma   90.00
#
_symmetry.space_group_name_H-M   'P 1'
#
loop_
_entity.id
_entity.type
_entity.pdbx_description
1 polymer ?
#
loop_
_entity_poly.entity_id
_entity_poly.type
_entity_poly.pdbx_seq_one_letter_code
_entity_poly.pdbx_strand_id
1 'polypeptide(L)' 'MNEMTKITTLKDWETDQEVRWCPGCGDYAILKAVQRTMPELGVRPENTLFISGIGCSSRFPYYMETYGFHTIHGRAPAIA' A
#
# COMPACT_ATOMS: atom_id res chain seq x y z
N MET A 1 11.92 -17.24 -13.13
CA MET A 1 11.30 -17.79 -11.91
C MET A 1 12.38 -18.53 -11.10
N ASN A 2 13.41 -17.79 -10.66
CA ASN A 2 14.58 -18.31 -9.93
C ASN A 2 15.38 -17.15 -9.30
N GLU A 3 14.69 -16.08 -8.91
CA GLU A 3 15.27 -15.05 -8.07
C GLU A 3 14.78 -15.38 -6.66
N MET A 4 15.69 -15.67 -5.72
CA MET A 4 15.31 -15.81 -4.32
C MET A 4 14.63 -14.50 -3.93
N THR A 5 13.31 -14.51 -3.76
CA THR A 5 12.59 -13.31 -3.34
C THR A 5 13.22 -12.85 -2.03
N LYS A 6 13.78 -11.64 -2.04
CA LYS A 6 14.27 -10.99 -0.82
C LYS A 6 13.15 -11.04 0.22
N ILE A 7 13.42 -11.68 1.37
CA ILE A 7 12.45 -11.72 2.46
C ILE A 7 12.35 -10.31 3.02
N THR A 8 11.26 -9.62 2.69
CA THR A 8 10.92 -8.32 3.28
C THR A 8 10.32 -8.51 4.67
N THR A 9 10.39 -7.48 5.49
CA THR A 9 9.71 -7.35 6.78
C THR A 9 8.57 -6.35 6.66
N LEU A 10 7.69 -6.29 7.65
CA LEU A 10 6.61 -5.29 7.70
C LEU A 10 7.12 -3.86 7.50
N LYS A 11 8.28 -3.54 8.09
CA LYS A 11 8.89 -2.20 8.02
C LYS A 11 9.28 -1.81 6.60
N ASP A 12 9.60 -2.78 5.75
CA ASP A 12 9.94 -2.54 4.34
C ASP A 12 8.70 -2.15 3.49
N TRP A 13 7.49 -2.18 4.08
CA TRP A 13 6.23 -1.77 3.43
C TRP A 13 5.61 -0.53 4.06
N GLU A 14 6.28 0.09 5.04
CA GLU A 14 5.86 1.30 5.72
C GLU A 14 6.63 2.52 5.22
N THR A 15 5.90 3.57 4.83
CA THR A 15 6.49 4.88 4.54
C THR A 15 6.75 5.68 5.81
N ASP A 16 7.61 6.70 5.73
CA ASP A 16 7.78 7.71 6.79
C ASP A 16 6.68 8.80 6.82
N GLN A 17 5.73 8.74 5.88
CA GLN A 17 4.64 9.70 5.77
C GLN A 17 3.66 9.61 6.94
N GLU A 18 3.28 10.76 7.47
CA GLU A 18 2.25 10.84 8.50
C GLU A 18 0.88 10.42 7.94
N VAL A 19 0.23 9.48 8.63
CA VAL A 19 -1.12 9.02 8.30
C VAL A 19 -2.15 10.04 8.77
N ARG A 20 -2.87 10.64 7.81
CA ARG A 20 -3.81 11.77 8.04
C ARG A 20 -5.26 11.33 8.22
N TRP A 21 -5.49 10.12 8.70
CA TRP A 21 -6.83 9.64 9.03
C TRP A 21 -7.22 10.09 10.43
N CYS A 22 -8.52 10.18 10.69
CA CYS A 22 -9.02 10.56 12.02
C CYS A 22 -8.64 9.51 13.07
N PRO A 23 -8.38 9.90 14.33
CA PRO A 23 -8.17 8.94 15.42
C PRO A 23 -9.34 7.94 15.50
N GLY A 24 -9.02 6.64 15.53
CA GLY A 24 -10.03 5.56 15.54
C GLY A 24 -10.60 5.17 14.17
N CYS A 25 -10.10 5.74 13.07
CA CYS A 25 -10.51 5.33 11.72
C CYS A 25 -10.16 3.85 11.43
N GLY A 26 -11.08 3.12 10.79
CA GLY A 26 -10.86 1.72 10.41
C GLY A 26 -9.78 1.51 9.35
N ASP A 27 -9.46 2.54 8.56
CA ASP A 27 -8.43 2.45 7.51
C ASP A 27 -7.04 2.13 8.09
N TYR A 28 -6.75 2.51 9.34
CA TYR A 28 -5.52 2.11 10.05
C TYR A 28 -5.39 0.58 10.16
N ALA A 29 -6.49 -0.11 10.45
CA ALA A 29 -6.48 -1.56 10.56
C ALA A 29 -6.25 -2.21 9.20
N ILE A 30 -6.88 -1.68 8.14
CA ILE A 30 -6.69 -2.17 6.76
C ILE A 30 -5.24 -1.97 6.31
N LEU A 31 -4.66 -0.79 6.55
CA LEU A 31 -3.25 -0.50 6.23
C LEU A 31 -2.31 -1.49 6.91
N LYS A 32 -2.46 -1.69 8.23
CA LYS A 32 -1.61 -2.62 8.97
C LYS A 32 -1.81 -4.07 8.57
N ALA A 33 -3.04 -4.48 8.24
CA ALA A 33 -3.30 -5.82 7.74
C ALA A 33 -2.57 -6.05 6.41
N VAL A 34 -2.70 -5.13 5.45
CA VAL A 34 -2.03 -5.23 4.15
C VAL A 34 -0.51 -5.26 4.33
N GLN A 35 0.08 -4.30 5.07
CA GLN A 35 1.53 -4.26 5.32
C GLN A 35 2.08 -5.54 5.96
N ARG A 36 1.30 -6.22 6.82
CA ARG A 36 1.66 -7.52 7.41
C ARG A 36 1.65 -8.66 6.39
N THR A 37 0.68 -8.64 5.48
CA THR A 37 0.50 -9.69 4.48
C THR A 37 1.54 -9.61 3.36
N MET A 38 2.04 -8.42 3.01
CA MET A 38 2.97 -8.28 1.88
C MET A 38 4.26 -9.13 2.00
N PRO A 39 4.95 -9.19 3.16
CA PRO A 39 6.04 -10.14 3.39
C PRO A 39 5.68 -11.61 3.15
N GLU A 40 4.48 -12.02 3.58
CA GLU A 40 4.01 -13.41 3.49
C GLU A 40 3.72 -13.82 2.04
N LEU A 41 3.30 -12.85 1.21
CA LEU A 41 3.08 -13.05 -0.22
C LEU A 41 4.38 -13.27 -1.01
N GLY A 42 5.55 -12.98 -0.44
CA GLY A 42 6.83 -13.15 -1.13
C GLY A 42 6.93 -12.31 -2.41
N VAL A 43 6.32 -11.12 -2.41
CA VAL A 43 6.43 -10.13 -3.48
C VAL A 43 7.47 -9.08 -3.13
N ARG A 44 7.99 -8.38 -4.15
CA ARG A 44 8.94 -7.28 -3.95
C ARG A 44 8.23 -5.92 -4.03
N PRO A 45 8.55 -4.96 -3.16
CA PRO A 45 7.96 -3.62 -3.20
C PRO A 45 8.12 -2.93 -4.55
N GLU A 46 9.30 -3.04 -5.18
CA GLU A 46 9.60 -2.48 -6.50
C GLU A 46 8.81 -3.13 -7.64
N ASN A 47 8.21 -4.30 -7.40
CA ASN A 47 7.35 -5.01 -8.35
C ASN A 47 5.87 -4.98 -7.93
N THR A 48 5.51 -4.13 -6.96
CA THR A 48 4.15 -3.99 -6.45
C THR A 48 3.65 -2.57 -6.69
N LEU A 49 2.38 -2.45 -7.09
CA LEU A 49 1.73 -1.18 -7.38
C LEU A 49 0.38 -1.07 -6.66
N PHE A 50 0.19 0.01 -5.89
CA PHE A 50 -1.12 0.35 -5.31
C PHE A 50 -1.76 1.53 -6.05
N ILE A 51 -2.96 1.33 -6.59
CA ILE A 51 -3.71 2.35 -7.34
C ILE A 51 -4.97 2.71 -6.58
N SER A 52 -5.22 4.00 -6.38
CA SER A 52 -6.40 4.49 -5.66
C SER A 52 -7.12 5.61 -6.41
N GLY A 53 -8.36 5.91 -5.99
CA GLY A 53 -9.22 6.97 -6.53
C GLY A 53 -9.12 8.25 -5.71
N ILE A 54 -10.26 8.83 -5.29
CA ILE A 54 -10.29 9.99 -4.37
C ILE A 54 -11.21 9.65 -3.19
N GLY A 55 -10.71 9.89 -1.97
CA GLY A 55 -11.40 9.65 -0.70
C GLY A 55 -10.40 9.46 0.44
N CYS A 56 -10.86 9.35 1.69
CA CYS A 56 -9.99 9.06 2.84
C CYS A 56 -9.19 7.77 2.61
N SER A 57 -9.89 6.69 2.24
CA SER A 57 -9.28 5.41 1.90
C SER A 57 -8.29 5.52 0.73
N SER A 58 -8.51 6.44 -0.21
CA SER A 58 -7.66 6.58 -1.40
C SER A 58 -6.29 7.21 -1.11
N ARG A 59 -6.05 7.66 0.12
CA ARG A 59 -4.69 8.03 0.55
C ARG A 59 -3.76 6.82 0.73
N PHE A 60 -4.30 5.59 0.63
CA PHE A 60 -3.57 4.34 0.85
C PHE A 60 -2.20 4.25 0.16
N PRO A 61 -2.03 4.60 -1.13
CA PRO A 61 -0.72 4.47 -1.79
C PRO A 61 0.37 5.37 -1.19
N TYR A 62 0.02 6.45 -0.49
CA TYR A 62 1.01 7.29 0.20
C TYR A 62 1.59 6.61 1.44
N TYR A 63 0.98 5.53 1.92
CA TYR A 63 1.34 4.85 3.17
C TYR A 63 1.96 3.47 2.93
N MET A 64 2.17 3.11 1.66
CA MET A 64 2.82 1.87 1.24
C MET A 64 4.17 2.20 0.58
N GLU A 65 5.25 1.62 1.08
CA GLU A 65 6.61 1.82 0.55
C GLU A 65 6.78 1.03 -0.77
N THR A 66 6.11 1.48 -1.83
CA THR A 66 5.97 0.81 -3.13
C THR A 66 5.72 1.83 -4.23
N TYR A 67 5.62 1.40 -5.50
CA TYR A 67 5.01 2.25 -6.52
C TYR A 67 3.52 2.50 -6.20
N GLY A 68 3.05 3.71 -6.48
CA GLY A 68 1.66 4.08 -6.20
C GLY A 68 1.10 5.16 -7.12
N PHE A 69 -0.19 5.03 -7.48
CA PHE A 69 -0.94 6.05 -8.20
C PHE A 69 -2.15 6.50 -7.39
N HIS A 70 -2.23 7.80 -7.10
CA HIS A 70 -3.44 8.43 -6.57
C HIS A 70 -4.14 9.14 -7.74
N THR A 71 -5.18 8.49 -8.27
CA THR A 71 -5.82 8.88 -9.53
C THR A 71 -7.04 9.78 -9.29
N ILE A 72 -7.92 9.92 -10.28
CA ILE A 72 -9.15 10.72 -10.17
C ILE A 72 -10.32 9.91 -9.61
N HIS A 73 -11.30 10.61 -9.04
CA HIS A 73 -12.42 10.01 -8.33
C HIS A 73 -13.15 8.96 -9.17
N GLY A 74 -13.26 7.73 -8.64
CA GLY A 74 -13.95 6.63 -9.31
C GLY A 74 -13.27 6.09 -10.57
N ARG A 75 -11.97 6.35 -10.80
CA ARG A 75 -11.23 5.86 -11.98
C ARG A 75 -10.04 4.96 -11.67
N ALA A 76 -9.79 4.61 -10.41
CA ALA A 76 -8.71 3.68 -10.05
C ALA A 76 -8.74 2.37 -10.88
N PRO A 77 -9.90 1.69 -11.04
CA PRO A 77 -9.96 0.47 -11.87
C PRO A 77 -9.79 0.69 -13.37
N ALA A 78 -9.97 1.92 -13.87
CA ALA A 78 -9.73 2.23 -15.28
C ALA A 78 -8.25 2.47 -15.58
N ILE A 79 -7.45 2.75 -14.54
CA ILE A 79 -6.01 2.96 -14.62
C ILE A 79 -5.22 1.69 -14.27
N ALA A 80 -5.81 0.80 -13.47
CA ALA A 80 -5.26 -0.51 -13.10
C ALA A 80 -5.31 -1.51 -14.26
#